data_AF-A0A1W6JYN6-F1
#
_entry.id   AF-A0A1W6JYN6-F1
#
_cell.length_a   1.000
_cell.length_b   1.000
_cell.length_c   1.000
_cell.angle_alpha   90.00
_cell.angle_beta   90.00
_cell.angle_gamma   90.00
#
_symmetry.space_group_name_H-M   'P 1'
#
loop_
_entity.id
_entity.type
_entity.pdbx_description
1 polymer ?
#
loop_
_entity_poly.entity_id
_entity_poly.type
_entity_poly.pdbx_seq_one_letter_code
_entity_poly.pdbx_strand_id
1 'polypeptide(L)'
;MTRMSSKNKNNENKIFIRESSGLVKQFSSLDMLTLVLSFSIGSGILFFTVGITYEYPGSFPLLSLIIDAIPLFASASVIYFLGLVMPKIGGQYVWISRILSPSLGYFINIFTWLGYCIIIGDVAYIGASFLSDSLTIAGLVTHSPSITDVGKYFTSPIHIVIIAIIITILFTLLDSFSIKLSKFSIFVAFYIPLALLLILDFTMLLESPSTAPSLWNNVFGPSSYQNIISLSTQKGWSSSLISFSLASTLLAVIPLNSSWSGFSHFSGWLTGDAKSPRKSLFFATIGAGIVAFFLMALTIYSYQHLFGAEFISRLGYVSSSVGITPSIPLLGAVALSTFPVLAIAVGFIMFLFPIKDILPSVIAQSRQIFAASFDRLLPEKLTYVSKNGIPIISYAITATVIVISILMVSPLFPLGLYVATDLFSIALGFLQIFTAITAIQFPISKHELYTSAPSPVNKEIFGIPLISILGAISLIGWIFILADSFYGVMSSKVGFEVMLIISIIVGAIFLLYSYFNSKLSKEGINVELVGKEIPPD
;
A
#
# COMPACT_ATOMS: atom_id res chain seq x y z
N MET A 1 18.32 -24.64 -62.06
CA MET A 1 18.62 -25.54 -60.93
C MET A 1 19.95 -25.07 -60.34
N THR A 2 20.11 -24.59 -59.10
CA THR A 2 19.22 -24.51 -57.94
C THR A 2 19.86 -23.48 -57.02
N ARG A 3 19.17 -22.35 -56.78
CA ARG A 3 19.58 -21.31 -55.83
C ARG A 3 18.50 -21.26 -54.76
N MET A 4 18.53 -22.19 -53.81
CA MET A 4 17.65 -22.23 -52.65
C MET A 4 18.17 -23.31 -51.68
N SER A 5 18.88 -22.89 -50.63
CA SER A 5 18.90 -23.56 -49.31
C SER A 5 19.93 -22.87 -48.41
N SER A 6 19.54 -21.76 -47.78
CA SER A 6 20.21 -21.29 -46.55
C SER A 6 19.28 -20.56 -45.57
N LYS A 7 17.96 -20.51 -45.84
CA LYS A 7 16.96 -20.18 -44.83
C LYS A 7 16.47 -21.48 -44.19
N ASN A 8 17.11 -21.95 -43.13
CA ASN A 8 16.52 -22.84 -42.11
C ASN A 8 17.55 -23.28 -41.05
N LYS A 9 18.26 -22.33 -40.43
CA LYS A 9 18.92 -22.56 -39.13
C LYS A 9 18.66 -21.32 -38.26
N ASN A 10 18.10 -21.54 -37.07
CA ASN A 10 17.78 -20.58 -35.99
C ASN A 10 16.32 -20.11 -35.87
N ASN A 11 15.36 -21.04 -35.92
CA ASN A 11 14.03 -20.85 -35.29
C ASN A 11 13.85 -21.87 -34.16
N GLU A 12 14.83 -21.98 -33.26
CA GLU A 12 14.51 -22.44 -31.90
C GLU A 12 13.59 -21.37 -31.32
N ASN A 13 12.32 -21.72 -31.12
CA ASN A 13 11.29 -20.83 -30.61
C ASN A 13 11.76 -20.17 -29.30
N LYS A 14 12.22 -18.92 -29.38
CA LYS A 14 12.59 -18.14 -28.18
C LYS A 14 11.35 -17.98 -27.30
N ILE A 15 11.32 -18.73 -26.20
CA ILE A 15 10.16 -18.84 -25.29
C ILE A 15 9.80 -17.46 -24.71
N PHE A 16 10.81 -16.68 -24.32
CA PHE A 16 10.66 -15.30 -23.86
C PHE A 16 10.91 -14.26 -24.97
N ILE A 17 10.51 -13.01 -24.75
CA ILE A 17 10.81 -11.90 -25.67
C ILE A 17 12.33 -11.68 -25.79
N ARG A 18 13.08 -11.83 -24.69
CA ARG A 18 14.55 -11.66 -24.65
C ARG A 18 15.20 -12.71 -23.75
N GLU A 19 16.51 -12.88 -23.91
CA GLU A 19 17.35 -13.79 -23.12
C GLU A 19 17.77 -13.23 -21.75
N SER A 20 17.50 -11.95 -21.51
CA SER A 20 17.64 -11.31 -20.20
C SER A 20 16.64 -10.16 -20.04
N SER A 21 16.31 -9.81 -18.80
CA SER A 21 15.40 -8.72 -18.49
C SER A 21 15.99 -7.35 -18.85
N GLY A 22 17.32 -7.21 -18.79
CA GLY A 22 18.03 -5.94 -18.94
C GLY A 22 17.86 -5.00 -17.74
N LEU A 23 17.11 -5.38 -16.71
CA LEU A 23 17.04 -4.68 -15.44
C LEU A 23 18.22 -5.12 -14.57
N VAL A 24 18.85 -4.15 -13.90
CA VAL A 24 20.01 -4.43 -13.05
C VAL A 24 19.53 -4.58 -11.61
N LYS A 25 20.12 -5.53 -10.87
CA LYS A 25 19.91 -5.69 -9.43
C LYS A 25 20.44 -4.46 -8.69
N GLN A 26 19.56 -3.53 -8.39
CA GLN A 26 19.92 -2.18 -7.96
C GLN A 26 19.70 -1.94 -6.47
N PHE A 27 18.75 -2.60 -5.80
CA PHE A 27 18.37 -2.26 -4.43
C PHE A 27 19.17 -3.03 -3.37
N SER A 28 19.80 -2.28 -2.45
CA SER A 28 20.41 -2.80 -1.23
C SER A 28 19.36 -3.12 -0.17
N SER A 29 19.78 -3.70 0.96
CA SER A 29 18.84 -3.99 2.06
C SER A 29 18.18 -2.74 2.65
N LEU A 30 18.92 -1.64 2.79
CA LEU A 30 18.36 -0.38 3.28
C LEU A 30 17.40 0.22 2.24
N ASP A 31 17.74 0.14 0.95
CA ASP A 31 16.85 0.62 -0.10
C ASP A 31 15.52 -0.16 -0.09
N MET A 32 15.57 -1.48 0.02
CA MET A 32 14.37 -2.33 0.07
C MET A 32 13.54 -2.10 1.33
N LEU A 33 14.19 -1.95 2.49
CA LEU A 33 13.52 -1.58 3.75
C LEU A 33 12.78 -0.25 3.58
N THR A 34 13.47 0.76 3.04
CA THR A 34 12.91 2.11 2.86
C THR A 34 11.77 2.11 1.85
N LEU A 35 11.92 1.42 0.72
CA LEU A 35 10.86 1.27 -0.29
C LEU A 35 9.59 0.69 0.30
N VAL A 36 9.73 -0.40 1.07
CA VAL A 36 8.59 -1.08 1.67
C VAL A 36 7.96 -0.26 2.77
N LEU A 37 8.74 0.30 3.70
CA LEU A 37 8.20 1.17 4.75
C LEU A 37 7.55 2.42 4.14
N SER A 38 8.14 2.97 3.09
CA SER A 38 7.59 4.11 2.36
C SER A 38 6.29 3.78 1.66
N PHE A 39 5.98 2.53 1.32
CA PHE A 39 4.67 2.16 0.83
C PHE A 39 3.72 1.76 1.96
N SER A 40 4.24 1.08 2.98
CA SER A 40 3.44 0.48 4.04
C SER A 40 2.86 1.52 4.99
N ILE A 41 3.56 2.63 5.22
CA ILE A 41 3.19 3.62 6.23
C ILE A 41 2.83 4.91 5.52
N GLY A 42 1.53 5.17 5.35
CA GLY A 42 1.01 6.31 4.57
C GLY A 42 -0.05 7.11 5.33
N SER A 43 -1.20 7.33 4.71
CA SER A 43 -2.36 8.01 5.34
C SER A 43 -2.95 7.23 6.53
N GLY A 44 -2.89 5.90 6.51
CA GLY A 44 -3.54 5.05 7.50
C GLY A 44 -3.02 5.24 8.94
N ILE A 45 -1.70 5.32 9.14
CA ILE A 45 -1.13 5.61 10.46
C ILE A 45 -1.55 6.98 11.00
N LEU A 46 -1.84 7.95 10.12
CA LEU A 46 -2.15 9.32 10.48
C LEU A 46 -3.64 9.55 10.80
N PHE A 47 -4.53 8.81 10.13
CA PHE A 47 -5.99 9.01 10.26
C PHE A 47 -6.70 7.80 10.81
N PHE A 48 -6.50 6.62 10.22
CA PHE A 48 -7.27 5.43 10.58
C PHE A 48 -6.99 4.97 12.01
N THR A 49 -5.76 5.12 12.49
CA THR A 49 -5.40 4.83 13.90
C THR A 49 -6.27 5.60 14.89
N VAL A 50 -6.45 6.91 14.67
CA VAL A 50 -7.31 7.77 15.49
C VAL A 50 -8.78 7.46 15.22
N GLY A 51 -9.13 7.28 13.94
CA GLY A 51 -10.43 6.86 13.40
C GLY A 51 -11.07 5.70 14.17
N ILE A 52 -10.27 4.65 14.38
CA ILE A 52 -10.71 3.41 15.05
C ILE A 52 -11.36 3.69 16.41
N THR A 53 -10.90 4.70 17.15
CA THR A 53 -11.40 5.00 18.50
C THR A 53 -12.86 5.47 18.50
N TYR A 54 -13.35 6.06 17.40
CA TYR A 54 -14.73 6.55 17.30
C TYR A 54 -15.57 5.85 16.22
N GLU A 55 -14.96 5.30 15.18
CA GLU A 55 -15.65 4.52 14.14
C GLU A 55 -15.92 3.08 14.56
N TYR A 56 -15.08 2.52 15.43
CA TYR A 56 -15.26 1.19 16.03
C TYR A 56 -15.35 1.33 17.56
N PRO A 57 -16.44 1.90 18.11
CA PRO A 57 -16.61 2.11 19.53
C PRO A 57 -16.39 0.82 20.34
N GLY A 58 -15.60 0.91 21.41
CA GLY A 58 -15.26 -0.21 22.28
C GLY A 58 -14.13 -1.10 21.76
N SER A 59 -13.55 -0.80 20.61
CA SER A 59 -12.36 -1.51 20.12
C SER A 59 -11.15 -1.26 21.03
N PHE A 60 -10.26 -2.25 21.10
CA PHE A 60 -8.93 -2.08 21.68
C PHE A 60 -7.88 -2.09 20.55
N PRO A 61 -7.46 -0.92 20.03
CA PRO A 61 -6.71 -0.85 18.77
C PRO A 61 -5.36 -1.58 18.81
N LEU A 62 -4.68 -1.61 19.96
CA LEU A 62 -3.43 -2.37 20.11
C LEU A 62 -3.65 -3.88 19.99
N LEU A 63 -4.76 -4.40 20.52
CA LEU A 63 -5.10 -5.81 20.36
C LEU A 63 -5.49 -6.12 18.91
N SER A 64 -6.22 -5.22 18.25
CA SER A 64 -6.50 -5.31 16.81
C SER A 64 -5.20 -5.38 15.99
N LEU A 65 -4.21 -4.55 16.31
CA LEU A 65 -2.90 -4.56 15.65
C LEU A 65 -2.16 -5.89 15.83
N ILE A 66 -2.21 -6.49 17.03
CA ILE A 66 -1.61 -7.80 17.31
C ILE A 66 -2.32 -8.91 16.51
N ILE A 67 -3.64 -8.87 16.43
CA ILE A 67 -4.43 -9.84 15.67
C ILE A 67 -4.12 -9.74 14.17
N ASP A 68 -4.05 -8.52 13.64
CA ASP A 68 -3.71 -8.24 12.23
C ASP A 68 -2.27 -8.66 11.88
N ALA A 69 -1.34 -8.54 12.83
CA ALA A 69 0.05 -8.92 12.63
C ALA A 69 0.23 -10.41 12.27
N ILE A 70 -0.62 -11.31 12.79
CA ILE A 70 -0.48 -12.76 12.59
C ILE A 70 -0.53 -13.14 11.10
N PRO A 71 -1.61 -12.85 10.35
CA PRO A 71 -1.66 -13.18 8.93
C PRO A 71 -0.68 -12.35 8.09
N LEU A 72 -0.37 -11.12 8.49
CA LEU A 72 0.56 -10.27 7.76
C LEU A 72 2.01 -10.77 7.84
N PHE A 73 2.49 -11.18 9.02
CA PHE A 73 3.82 -11.78 9.15
C PHE A 73 3.91 -13.16 8.49
N ALA A 74 2.82 -13.93 8.48
CA ALA A 74 2.75 -15.18 7.72
C ALA A 74 2.90 -14.92 6.21
N SER A 75 2.17 -13.94 5.67
CA SER A 75 2.27 -13.50 4.28
C SER A 75 3.68 -12.98 3.95
N ALA A 76 4.23 -12.11 4.80
CA ALA A 76 5.59 -11.57 4.66
C ALA A 76 6.65 -12.68 4.60
N SER A 77 6.47 -13.74 5.38
CA SER A 77 7.35 -14.91 5.39
C SER A 77 7.21 -15.75 4.11
N VAL A 78 5.99 -15.87 3.57
CA VAL A 78 5.75 -16.50 2.26
C VAL A 78 6.48 -15.73 1.16
N ILE A 79 6.36 -14.40 1.11
CA ILE A 79 7.08 -13.56 0.14
C ILE A 79 8.59 -13.75 0.28
N TYR A 80 9.10 -13.76 1.51
CA TYR A 80 10.51 -13.99 1.77
C TYR A 80 10.97 -15.34 1.22
N PHE A 81 10.26 -16.43 1.53
CA PHE A 81 10.65 -17.77 1.11
C PHE A 81 10.58 -17.98 -0.41
N LEU A 82 9.48 -17.57 -1.04
CA LEU A 82 9.33 -17.65 -2.49
C LEU A 82 10.37 -16.77 -3.20
N GLY A 83 10.69 -15.60 -2.64
CA GLY A 83 11.74 -14.72 -3.14
C GLY A 83 13.16 -15.27 -3.01
N LEU A 84 13.43 -16.21 -2.08
CA LEU A 84 14.75 -16.87 -2.01
C LEU A 84 14.94 -17.93 -3.09
N VAL A 85 13.86 -18.60 -3.50
CA VAL A 85 13.92 -19.70 -4.49
C VAL A 85 13.69 -19.22 -5.92
N MET A 86 12.89 -18.17 -6.10
CA MET A 86 12.58 -17.58 -7.41
C MET A 86 12.71 -16.04 -7.36
N PRO A 87 13.93 -15.48 -7.20
CA PRO A 87 14.17 -14.03 -7.16
C PRO A 87 14.11 -13.40 -8.56
N LYS A 88 12.93 -13.38 -9.17
CA LYS A 88 12.71 -12.93 -10.56
C LYS A 88 11.81 -11.69 -10.60
N ILE A 89 12.01 -10.87 -11.62
CA ILE A 89 11.16 -9.68 -11.87
C ILE A 89 9.71 -10.13 -12.08
N GLY A 90 8.77 -9.41 -11.47
CA GLY A 90 7.35 -9.76 -11.46
C GLY A 90 6.93 -10.56 -10.22
N GLY A 91 7.87 -11.18 -9.49
CA GLY A 91 7.64 -11.72 -8.15
C GLY A 91 6.45 -12.67 -8.07
N GLN A 92 5.40 -12.23 -7.37
CA GLN A 92 4.17 -12.98 -7.17
C GLN A 92 3.50 -13.42 -8.48
N TYR A 93 3.59 -12.62 -9.56
CA TYR A 93 3.14 -13.03 -10.89
C TYR A 93 3.88 -14.29 -11.37
N VAL A 94 5.20 -14.31 -11.24
CA VAL A 94 6.04 -15.44 -11.63
C VAL A 94 5.70 -16.65 -10.78
N TRP A 95 5.58 -16.49 -9.46
CA TRP A 95 5.30 -17.62 -8.57
C TRP A 95 3.94 -18.25 -8.84
N ILE A 96 2.88 -17.44 -8.95
CA ILE A 96 1.52 -17.91 -9.24
C ILE A 96 1.47 -18.57 -10.62
N SER A 97 2.08 -17.95 -11.64
CA SER A 97 2.07 -18.51 -12.99
C SER A 97 2.83 -19.83 -13.10
N ARG A 98 3.99 -19.96 -12.43
CA ARG A 98 4.88 -21.12 -12.56
C ARG A 98 4.49 -22.31 -11.68
N ILE A 99 3.75 -22.08 -10.60
CA ILE A 99 3.33 -23.12 -9.64
C ILE A 99 1.87 -23.52 -9.82
N LEU A 100 0.97 -22.56 -10.09
CA LEU A 100 -0.46 -22.81 -10.22
C LEU A 100 -0.88 -22.87 -11.70
N SER A 101 -1.00 -21.72 -12.36
CA SER A 101 -1.27 -21.68 -13.79
C SER A 101 -0.93 -20.32 -14.42
N PRO A 102 -0.48 -20.29 -15.70
CA PRO A 102 -0.10 -19.05 -16.39
C PRO A 102 -1.26 -18.07 -16.54
N SER A 103 -2.45 -18.58 -16.87
CA SER A 103 -3.66 -17.77 -17.00
C SER A 103 -4.01 -17.09 -15.69
N LEU A 104 -4.08 -17.85 -14.59
CA LEU A 104 -4.37 -17.31 -13.27
C LEU A 104 -3.34 -16.27 -12.85
N GLY A 105 -2.05 -16.55 -13.06
CA GLY A 105 -0.98 -15.58 -12.82
C GLY A 105 -1.23 -14.26 -13.56
N TYR A 106 -1.55 -14.32 -14.86
CA TYR A 106 -1.85 -13.13 -15.66
C TYR A 106 -3.06 -12.36 -15.11
N PHE A 107 -4.18 -13.05 -14.86
CA PHE A 107 -5.41 -12.42 -14.36
C PHE A 107 -5.16 -11.68 -13.05
N ILE A 108 -4.54 -12.36 -12.08
CA ILE A 108 -4.27 -11.79 -10.77
C ILE A 108 -3.28 -10.62 -10.88
N ASN A 109 -2.25 -10.74 -11.71
CA ASN A 109 -1.25 -9.68 -11.90
C ASN A 109 -1.86 -8.42 -12.53
N ILE A 110 -2.65 -8.52 -13.60
CA ILE A 110 -3.24 -7.33 -14.23
C ILE A 110 -4.35 -6.73 -13.36
N PHE A 111 -5.16 -7.56 -12.71
CA PHE A 111 -6.20 -7.08 -11.80
C PHE A 111 -5.58 -6.34 -10.60
N THR A 112 -4.50 -6.89 -10.05
CA THR A 112 -3.77 -6.24 -8.96
C THR A 112 -3.06 -4.98 -9.42
N TRP A 113 -2.39 -4.99 -10.57
CA TRP A 113 -1.78 -3.79 -11.14
C TRP A 113 -2.79 -2.63 -11.27
N LEU A 114 -3.99 -2.90 -11.77
CA LEU A 114 -5.06 -1.89 -11.85
C LEU A 114 -5.52 -1.44 -10.46
N GLY A 115 -5.79 -2.36 -9.54
CA GLY A 115 -6.17 -2.03 -8.17
C GLY A 115 -5.16 -1.13 -7.47
N TYR A 116 -3.86 -1.40 -7.65
CA TYR A 116 -2.80 -0.56 -7.10
C TYR A 116 -2.68 0.81 -7.79
N CYS A 117 -2.86 0.89 -9.11
CA CYS A 117 -2.86 2.20 -9.77
C CYS A 117 -4.02 3.07 -9.26
N ILE A 118 -5.16 2.45 -8.98
CA ILE A 118 -6.37 3.11 -8.47
C ILE A 118 -6.17 3.61 -7.04
N ILE A 119 -5.70 2.77 -6.12
CA ILE A 119 -5.43 3.21 -4.73
C ILE A 119 -4.34 4.26 -4.67
N ILE A 120 -3.34 4.22 -5.56
CA ILE A 120 -2.30 5.27 -5.58
C ILE A 120 -2.85 6.58 -6.12
N GLY A 121 -3.84 6.55 -7.03
CA GLY A 121 -4.61 7.73 -7.39
C GLY A 121 -5.38 8.31 -6.19
N ASP A 122 -6.01 7.44 -5.39
CA ASP A 122 -6.69 7.82 -4.15
C ASP A 122 -5.72 8.42 -3.11
N VAL A 123 -4.61 7.75 -2.84
CA VAL A 123 -3.55 8.22 -1.93
C VAL A 123 -2.93 9.53 -2.43
N ALA A 124 -2.79 9.74 -3.75
CA ALA A 124 -2.32 11.01 -4.29
C ALA A 124 -3.35 12.14 -4.06
N TYR A 125 -4.64 11.87 -4.24
CA TYR A 125 -5.72 12.82 -3.96
C TYR A 125 -5.80 13.15 -2.46
N ILE A 126 -5.87 12.13 -1.60
CA ILE A 126 -5.88 12.27 -0.13
C ILE A 126 -4.60 12.96 0.35
N GLY A 127 -3.43 12.55 -0.17
CA GLY A 127 -2.17 13.16 0.22
C GLY A 127 -2.06 14.63 -0.18
N ALA A 128 -2.67 15.03 -1.31
CA ALA A 128 -2.78 16.43 -1.67
C ALA A 128 -3.78 17.19 -0.77
N SER A 129 -4.87 16.55 -0.31
CA SER A 129 -5.80 17.18 0.64
C SER A 129 -5.14 17.45 2.00
N PHE A 130 -4.14 16.64 2.38
CA PHE A 130 -3.40 16.88 3.61
C PHE A 130 -2.64 18.20 3.57
N LEU A 131 -2.27 18.74 2.41
CA LEU A 131 -1.68 20.06 2.35
C LEU A 131 -2.65 21.13 2.87
N SER A 132 -3.94 21.02 2.52
CA SER A 132 -5.00 21.90 3.02
C SER A 132 -5.18 21.77 4.54
N ASP A 133 -5.29 20.53 5.04
CA ASP A 133 -5.45 20.27 6.47
C ASP A 133 -4.23 20.75 7.26
N SER A 134 -3.04 20.49 6.75
CA SER A 134 -1.78 20.85 7.38
C SER A 134 -1.59 22.38 7.46
N LEU A 135 -1.93 23.11 6.39
CA LEU A 135 -1.96 24.58 6.41
C LEU A 135 -3.02 25.13 7.37
N THR A 136 -4.20 24.50 7.43
CA THR A 136 -5.26 24.88 8.38
C THR A 136 -4.79 24.70 9.82
N ILE A 137 -4.16 23.56 10.14
CA ILE A 137 -3.56 23.29 11.46
C ILE A 137 -2.50 24.34 11.81
N ALA A 138 -1.61 24.68 10.87
CA ALA A 138 -0.61 25.73 11.08
C ALA A 138 -1.26 27.09 11.37
N GLY A 139 -2.34 27.43 10.66
CA GLY A 139 -3.12 28.65 10.90
C GLY A 139 -3.79 28.68 12.29
N LEU A 140 -4.32 27.54 12.74
CA LEU A 140 -4.92 27.40 14.07
C LEU A 140 -3.88 27.58 15.18
N VAL A 141 -2.74 26.91 15.08
CA VAL A 141 -1.65 27.00 16.08
C VAL A 141 -1.05 28.41 16.15
N THR A 142 -0.94 29.09 15.00
CA THR A 142 -0.39 30.46 14.94
C THR A 142 -1.42 31.54 15.19
N HIS A 143 -2.69 31.17 15.38
CA HIS A 143 -3.84 32.09 15.42
C HIS A 143 -3.85 33.07 14.24
N SER A 144 -3.45 32.61 13.06
CA SER A 144 -3.37 33.41 11.84
C SER A 144 -4.56 33.09 10.92
N PRO A 145 -5.55 34.00 10.80
CA PRO A 145 -6.65 33.82 9.86
C PRO A 145 -6.17 33.70 8.42
N SER A 146 -5.12 34.43 8.03
CA SER A 146 -4.61 34.40 6.66
C SER A 146 -4.04 33.03 6.28
N ILE A 147 -3.29 32.37 7.17
CA ILE A 147 -2.77 31.01 6.92
C ILE A 147 -3.95 30.02 6.88
N THR A 148 -4.92 30.18 7.77
CA THR A 148 -6.14 29.36 7.80
C THR A 148 -6.94 29.49 6.50
N ASP A 149 -7.06 30.71 5.96
CA ASP A 149 -7.79 30.97 4.72
C ASP A 149 -7.07 30.39 3.49
N VAL A 150 -5.73 30.41 3.49
CA VAL A 150 -4.95 29.70 2.46
C VAL A 150 -5.18 28.19 2.55
N GLY A 151 -5.20 27.61 3.75
CA GLY A 151 -5.55 26.20 3.95
C GLY A 151 -6.93 25.89 3.38
N LYS A 152 -7.94 26.67 3.75
CA LYS A 152 -9.32 26.55 3.25
C LYS A 152 -9.42 26.68 1.73
N TYR A 153 -8.62 27.55 1.10
CA TYR A 153 -8.60 27.67 -0.36
C TYR A 153 -8.25 26.34 -1.05
N PHE A 154 -7.33 25.57 -0.47
CA PHE A 154 -6.91 24.27 -1.02
C PHE A 154 -7.85 23.10 -0.68
N THR A 155 -8.94 23.32 0.06
CA THR A 155 -9.98 22.29 0.29
C THR A 155 -10.80 21.96 -0.95
N SER A 156 -10.80 22.84 -1.95
CA SER A 156 -11.57 22.64 -3.18
C SER A 156 -11.09 21.41 -3.96
N PRO A 157 -11.99 20.49 -4.37
CA PRO A 157 -11.60 19.26 -5.09
C PRO A 157 -10.73 19.51 -6.33
N ILE A 158 -10.96 20.59 -7.06
CA ILE A 158 -10.16 20.93 -8.25
C ILE A 158 -8.71 21.28 -7.89
N HIS A 159 -8.48 21.99 -6.78
CA HIS A 159 -7.13 22.35 -6.34
C HIS A 159 -6.36 21.11 -5.89
N ILE A 160 -7.03 20.22 -5.14
CA ILE A 160 -6.47 18.95 -4.69
C ILE A 160 -6.06 18.08 -5.89
N VAL A 161 -6.95 17.94 -6.89
CA VAL A 161 -6.65 17.20 -8.12
C VAL A 161 -5.44 17.77 -8.85
N ILE A 162 -5.36 19.10 -9.02
CA ILE A 162 -4.24 19.75 -9.70
C ILE A 162 -2.93 19.45 -8.97
N ILE A 163 -2.91 19.59 -7.63
CA ILE A 163 -1.72 19.31 -6.81
C ILE A 163 -1.32 17.85 -6.91
N ALA A 164 -2.27 16.93 -6.78
CA ALA A 164 -2.04 15.49 -6.88
C ALA A 164 -1.43 15.10 -8.23
N ILE A 165 -1.95 15.64 -9.34
CA ILE A 165 -1.42 15.39 -10.69
C ILE A 165 0.00 15.94 -10.84
N ILE A 166 0.25 17.19 -10.41
CA ILE A 166 1.57 17.81 -10.48
C ILE A 166 2.59 16.96 -9.72
N ILE A 167 2.29 16.57 -8.48
CA ILE A 167 3.22 15.80 -7.65
C ILE A 167 3.44 14.40 -8.23
N THR A 168 2.39 13.75 -8.74
CA THR A 168 2.50 12.44 -9.40
C THR A 168 3.43 12.49 -10.61
N ILE A 169 3.28 13.52 -11.47
CA ILE A 169 4.15 13.72 -12.63
C ILE A 169 5.58 13.98 -12.18
N LEU A 170 5.79 14.88 -11.21
CA LEU A 170 7.13 15.20 -10.70
C LEU A 170 7.83 13.96 -10.12
N PHE A 171 7.15 13.18 -9.30
CA PHE A 171 7.72 11.97 -8.68
C PHE A 171 8.00 10.89 -9.73
N THR A 172 7.10 10.70 -10.70
CA THR A 172 7.35 9.80 -11.83
C THR A 172 8.58 10.22 -12.64
N LEU A 173 8.77 11.53 -12.85
CA LEU A 173 9.94 12.05 -13.55
C LEU A 173 11.22 11.80 -12.75
N LEU A 174 11.22 12.04 -11.44
CA LEU A 174 12.35 11.73 -10.55
C LEU A 174 12.76 10.26 -10.64
N ASP A 175 11.78 9.35 -10.63
CA ASP A 175 12.01 7.91 -10.78
C ASP A 175 12.52 7.53 -12.18
N SER A 176 12.12 8.29 -13.20
CA SER A 176 12.45 8.05 -14.60
C SER A 176 13.86 8.50 -15.00
N PHE A 177 14.45 9.49 -14.30
CA PHE A 177 15.77 10.02 -14.63
C PHE A 177 16.90 9.04 -14.30
N SER A 178 16.96 8.57 -13.05
CA SER A 178 18.01 7.68 -12.57
C SER A 178 17.58 6.96 -11.31
N ILE A 179 17.96 5.68 -11.18
CA ILE A 179 17.71 4.92 -9.96
C ILE A 179 18.36 5.57 -8.72
N LYS A 180 19.50 6.25 -8.87
CA LYS A 180 20.16 6.93 -7.74
C LYS A 180 19.29 8.06 -7.20
N LEU A 181 18.70 8.85 -8.12
CA LEU A 181 17.80 9.93 -7.78
C LEU A 181 16.52 9.39 -7.15
N SER A 182 15.91 8.38 -7.76
CA SER A 182 14.74 7.67 -7.23
C SER A 182 14.92 7.23 -5.77
N LYS A 183 16.01 6.50 -5.47
CA LYS A 183 16.31 6.07 -4.10
C LYS A 183 16.50 7.22 -3.13
N PHE A 184 17.22 8.26 -3.55
CA PHE A 184 17.45 9.45 -2.74
C PHE A 184 16.13 10.17 -2.45
N SER A 185 15.27 10.35 -3.45
CA SER A 185 13.95 10.95 -3.32
C SER A 185 13.08 10.15 -2.35
N ILE A 186 13.05 8.82 -2.46
CA ILE A 186 12.30 7.95 -1.54
C ILE A 186 12.84 8.04 -0.12
N PHE A 187 14.17 8.02 0.04
CA PHE A 187 14.81 8.15 1.34
C PHE A 187 14.44 9.47 2.02
N VAL A 188 14.58 10.60 1.31
CA VAL A 188 14.26 11.93 1.84
C VAL A 188 12.77 12.05 2.14
N ALA A 189 11.91 11.64 1.20
CA ALA A 189 10.46 11.72 1.34
C ALA A 189 9.91 10.82 2.45
N PHE A 190 10.62 9.76 2.83
CA PHE A 190 10.23 8.89 3.95
C PHE A 190 10.82 9.35 5.29
N TYR A 191 12.13 9.57 5.38
CA TYR A 191 12.80 9.78 6.67
C TYR A 191 12.57 11.17 7.27
N ILE A 192 12.35 12.22 6.46
CA ILE A 192 12.01 13.56 6.97
C ILE A 192 10.66 13.54 7.72
N PRO A 193 9.55 13.11 7.10
CA PRO A 193 8.28 13.07 7.81
C PRO A 193 8.23 11.99 8.88
N LEU A 194 8.98 10.88 8.75
CA LEU A 194 9.13 9.90 9.85
C LEU A 194 9.77 10.53 11.09
N ALA A 195 10.84 11.33 10.92
CA ALA A 195 11.46 12.02 12.05
C ALA A 195 10.47 12.95 12.75
N LEU A 196 9.64 13.67 11.99
CA LEU A 196 8.61 14.51 12.57
C LEU A 196 7.52 13.69 13.27
N LEU A 197 7.04 12.59 12.68
CA LEU A 197 6.08 11.69 13.32
C LEU A 197 6.60 11.18 14.67
N LEU A 198 7.86 10.77 14.74
CA LEU A 198 8.49 10.36 16.00
C LEU A 198 8.53 11.51 17.02
N ILE A 199 8.82 12.74 16.59
CA ILE A 199 8.73 13.91 17.48
C ILE A 199 7.30 14.07 18.01
N LEU A 200 6.27 13.97 17.15
CA LEU A 200 4.86 14.06 17.59
C LEU A 200 4.53 12.98 18.62
N ASP A 201 4.88 11.74 18.33
CA ASP A 201 4.59 10.59 19.20
C ASP A 201 5.31 10.69 20.54
N PHE A 202 6.60 11.04 20.55
CA PHE A 202 7.34 11.21 21.79
C PHE A 202 6.87 12.43 22.59
N THR A 203 6.49 13.53 21.94
CA THR A 203 5.89 14.66 22.66
C THR A 203 4.58 14.25 23.33
N MET A 204 3.68 13.58 22.62
CA MET A 204 2.42 13.09 23.22
C MET A 204 2.66 12.06 24.33
N LEU A 205 3.72 11.25 24.23
CA LEU A 205 4.07 10.26 25.27
C LEU A 205 4.69 10.89 26.53
N LEU A 206 5.44 11.99 26.38
CA LEU A 206 6.15 12.65 27.48
C LEU A 206 5.30 13.70 28.19
N GLU A 207 4.30 14.27 27.52
CA GLU A 207 3.33 15.18 28.11
C GLU A 207 2.39 14.46 29.10
N SER A 208 2.03 15.14 30.20
CA SER A 208 1.11 14.57 31.18
C SER A 208 -0.34 14.62 30.65
N PRO A 209 -1.17 13.59 30.86
CA PRO A 209 -2.58 13.64 30.47
C PRO A 209 -3.36 14.83 31.09
N SER A 210 -2.87 15.36 32.22
CA SER A 210 -3.44 16.55 32.86
C SER A 210 -3.24 17.86 32.08
N THR A 211 -2.29 17.91 31.14
CA THR A 211 -2.02 19.08 30.28
C THR A 211 -2.87 19.08 29.01
N ALA A 212 -3.53 17.99 28.65
CA ALA A 212 -4.33 17.91 27.41
C ALA A 212 -5.39 19.03 27.29
N PRO A 213 -6.17 19.37 28.34
CA PRO A 213 -7.14 20.47 28.24
C PRO A 213 -6.48 21.83 28.00
N SER A 214 -5.34 22.11 28.62
CA SER A 214 -4.66 23.40 28.44
C SER A 214 -4.00 23.50 27.06
N LEU A 215 -3.36 22.44 26.58
CA LEU A 215 -2.77 22.37 25.24
C LEU A 215 -3.83 22.51 24.15
N TRP A 216 -4.98 21.84 24.30
CA TRP A 216 -6.09 21.99 23.38
C TRP A 216 -6.65 23.42 23.37
N ASN A 217 -6.87 23.99 24.56
CA ASN A 217 -7.35 25.37 24.69
C ASN A 217 -6.36 26.40 24.14
N ASN A 218 -5.05 26.10 24.16
CA ASN A 218 -4.03 26.96 23.57
C ASN A 218 -4.22 27.09 22.06
N VAL A 219 -4.62 26.02 21.36
CA VAL A 219 -4.84 26.04 19.91
C VAL A 219 -6.23 26.54 19.53
N PHE A 220 -7.27 26.05 20.23
CA PHE A 220 -8.67 26.26 19.85
C PHE A 220 -9.39 27.35 20.66
N GLY A 221 -8.67 28.00 21.58
CA GLY A 221 -9.18 29.07 22.42
C GLY A 221 -9.76 28.58 23.76
N PRO A 222 -10.06 29.52 24.67
CA PRO A 222 -10.51 29.19 26.03
C PRO A 222 -11.77 28.31 26.04
N SER A 223 -11.79 27.33 26.95
CA SER A 223 -12.91 26.39 27.15
C SER A 223 -13.25 25.49 25.97
N SER A 224 -12.48 25.49 24.89
CA SER A 224 -12.73 24.67 23.70
C SER A 224 -12.70 23.17 23.99
N TYR A 225 -11.83 22.69 24.90
CA TYR A 225 -11.81 21.30 25.33
C TYR A 225 -13.12 20.89 26.02
N GLN A 226 -13.62 21.74 26.92
CA GLN A 226 -14.89 21.52 27.61
C GLN A 226 -16.08 21.61 26.65
N ASN A 227 -16.03 22.48 25.65
CA ASN A 227 -17.08 22.59 24.64
C ASN A 227 -17.24 21.29 23.83
N ILE A 228 -16.14 20.58 23.51
CA ILE A 228 -16.21 19.25 22.89
C ILE A 228 -16.95 18.26 23.79
N ILE A 229 -16.62 18.23 25.08
CA ILE A 229 -17.28 17.34 26.06
C ILE A 229 -18.77 17.64 26.18
N SER A 230 -19.13 18.91 26.32
CA SER A 230 -20.52 19.34 26.47
C SER A 230 -21.33 19.09 25.20
N LEU A 231 -20.79 19.43 24.02
CA LEU A 231 -21.45 19.21 22.73
C LEU A 231 -21.64 17.73 22.44
N SER A 232 -20.64 16.89 22.73
CA SER A 232 -20.76 15.45 22.48
C SER A 232 -21.82 14.82 23.38
N THR A 233 -21.87 15.24 24.64
CA THR A 233 -22.91 14.80 25.59
C THR A 233 -24.30 15.24 25.12
N GLN A 234 -24.44 16.48 24.67
CA GLN A 234 -25.70 17.00 24.10
C GLN A 234 -26.13 16.22 22.85
N LYS A 235 -25.18 15.78 22.02
CA LYS A 235 -25.45 14.98 20.83
C LYS A 235 -25.67 13.48 21.10
N GLY A 236 -25.59 13.04 22.36
CA GLY A 236 -25.91 11.67 22.76
C GLY A 236 -24.70 10.75 22.93
N TRP A 237 -23.48 11.28 23.01
CA TRP A 237 -22.31 10.49 23.39
C TRP A 237 -22.51 9.90 24.80
N SER A 238 -22.17 8.63 24.97
CA SER A 238 -22.25 7.89 26.24
C SER A 238 -20.94 7.14 26.49
N SER A 239 -20.55 6.99 27.76
CA SER A 239 -19.38 6.21 28.16
C SER A 239 -19.48 4.73 27.82
N SER A 240 -20.69 4.23 27.54
CA SER A 240 -20.89 2.88 27.00
C SER A 240 -20.22 2.68 25.64
N LEU A 241 -19.98 3.75 24.86
CA LEU A 241 -19.32 3.69 23.56
C LEU A 241 -17.83 3.33 23.65
N ILE A 242 -17.19 3.54 24.81
CA ILE A 242 -15.79 3.16 25.02
C ILE A 242 -15.65 1.86 25.83
N SER A 243 -16.75 1.18 26.13
CA SER A 243 -16.74 -0.11 26.81
C SER A 243 -16.20 -1.19 25.88
N PHE A 244 -15.31 -2.05 26.40
CA PHE A 244 -14.63 -3.06 25.60
C PHE A 244 -15.61 -3.96 24.82
N SER A 245 -15.34 -4.12 23.53
CA SER A 245 -16.06 -4.98 22.60
C SER A 245 -15.06 -5.79 21.78
N LEU A 246 -15.07 -7.11 21.94
CA LEU A 246 -14.26 -8.01 21.13
C LEU A 246 -14.65 -7.93 19.65
N ALA A 247 -15.95 -7.78 19.35
CA ALA A 247 -16.44 -7.65 17.98
C ALA A 247 -15.89 -6.38 17.32
N SER A 248 -15.96 -5.22 18.00
CA SER A 248 -15.39 -3.96 17.51
C SER A 248 -13.87 -4.06 17.36
N THR A 249 -13.20 -4.77 18.28
CA THR A 249 -11.75 -5.02 18.21
C THR A 249 -11.38 -5.88 16.99
N LEU A 250 -12.16 -6.91 16.66
CA LEU A 250 -11.94 -7.72 15.47
C LEU A 250 -12.21 -6.93 14.18
N LEU A 251 -13.23 -6.07 14.16
CA LEU A 251 -13.52 -5.22 13.01
C LEU A 251 -12.46 -4.12 12.82
N ALA A 252 -11.87 -3.60 13.89
CA ALA A 252 -10.78 -2.62 13.80
C ALA A 252 -9.50 -3.16 13.12
N VAL A 253 -9.39 -4.48 12.92
CA VAL A 253 -8.31 -5.10 12.10
C VAL A 253 -8.32 -4.59 10.67
N ILE A 254 -9.49 -4.27 10.10
CA ILE A 254 -9.65 -3.90 8.68
C ILE A 254 -8.97 -2.56 8.34
N PRO A 255 -9.30 -1.44 9.02
CA PRO A 255 -8.61 -0.18 8.77
C PRO A 255 -7.12 -0.26 9.16
N LEU A 256 -6.76 -1.07 10.16
CA LEU A 256 -5.35 -1.32 10.48
C LEU A 256 -4.64 -2.04 9.35
N ASN A 257 -5.22 -3.11 8.80
CA ASN A 257 -4.63 -3.85 7.69
C ASN A 257 -4.29 -2.92 6.52
N SER A 258 -5.22 -2.01 6.17
CA SER A 258 -4.99 -0.99 5.14
C SER A 258 -3.89 0.02 5.51
N SER A 259 -3.59 0.20 6.80
CA SER A 259 -2.65 1.21 7.32
C SER A 259 -1.19 0.77 7.36
N TRP A 260 -0.90 -0.53 7.39
CA TRP A 260 0.49 -1.03 7.52
C TRP A 260 0.80 -2.33 6.78
N SER A 261 -0.16 -2.97 6.09
CA SER A 261 0.03 -4.30 5.49
C SER A 261 1.07 -4.37 4.37
N GLY A 262 1.57 -3.25 3.84
CA GLY A 262 2.50 -3.20 2.70
C GLY A 262 3.70 -4.16 2.80
N PHE A 263 4.29 -4.33 3.99
CA PHE A 263 5.44 -5.22 4.20
C PHE A 263 5.16 -6.69 3.92
N SER A 264 3.88 -7.07 3.96
CA SER A 264 3.43 -8.44 3.78
C SER A 264 3.45 -8.88 2.32
N HIS A 265 3.56 -7.96 1.37
CA HIS A 265 3.38 -8.24 -0.05
C HIS A 265 4.20 -7.39 -1.01
N PHE A 266 4.42 -6.10 -0.70
CA PHE A 266 4.93 -5.11 -1.65
C PHE A 266 6.32 -5.45 -2.21
N SER A 267 7.17 -6.05 -1.38
CA SER A 267 8.51 -6.45 -1.79
C SER A 267 8.54 -7.58 -2.82
N GLY A 268 7.43 -8.32 -3.00
CA GLY A 268 7.32 -9.42 -3.96
C GLY A 268 7.72 -9.00 -5.37
N TRP A 269 7.19 -7.88 -5.86
CA TRP A 269 7.49 -7.35 -7.20
C TRP A 269 8.93 -6.88 -7.40
N LEU A 270 9.64 -6.63 -6.30
CA LEU A 270 11.00 -6.09 -6.27
C LEU A 270 12.05 -7.18 -5.99
N THR A 271 11.64 -8.45 -5.92
CA THR A 271 12.54 -9.58 -5.62
C THR A 271 13.66 -9.73 -6.63
N GLY A 272 13.36 -9.53 -7.92
CA GLY A 272 14.36 -9.52 -8.99
C GLY A 272 15.34 -8.34 -8.95
N ASP A 273 15.00 -7.25 -8.26
CA ASP A 273 15.83 -6.04 -8.21
C ASP A 273 16.77 -6.01 -6.97
N ALA A 274 16.67 -7.01 -6.09
CA ALA A 274 17.45 -7.12 -4.86
C ALA A 274 18.91 -7.54 -5.12
N LYS A 275 19.87 -6.75 -4.63
CA LYS A 275 21.32 -7.04 -4.74
C LYS A 275 21.75 -8.29 -3.98
N SER A 276 21.16 -8.51 -2.81
CA SER A 276 21.47 -9.66 -1.95
C SER A 276 20.16 -10.26 -1.48
N PRO A 277 19.48 -11.10 -2.31
CA PRO A 277 18.11 -11.53 -2.08
C PRO A 277 17.82 -11.94 -0.63
N ARG A 278 18.68 -12.77 -0.03
CA ARG A 278 18.53 -13.20 1.37
C ARG A 278 18.47 -12.06 2.39
N LYS A 279 19.42 -11.14 2.34
CA LYS A 279 19.46 -10.01 3.30
C LYS A 279 18.41 -8.98 2.95
N SER A 280 18.35 -8.59 1.68
CA SER A 280 17.50 -7.49 1.24
C SER A 280 16.03 -7.82 1.37
N LEU A 281 15.60 -9.04 1.05
CA LEU A 281 14.21 -9.46 1.23
C LEU A 281 13.84 -9.62 2.70
N PHE A 282 14.75 -10.09 3.56
CA PHE A 282 14.46 -10.16 5.00
C PHE A 282 14.11 -8.78 5.57
N PHE A 283 14.89 -7.75 5.21
CA PHE A 283 14.59 -6.37 5.62
C PHE A 283 13.36 -5.80 4.90
N ALA A 284 13.10 -6.21 3.66
CA ALA A 284 11.91 -5.80 2.91
C ALA A 284 10.60 -6.45 3.41
N THR A 285 10.67 -7.55 4.16
CA THR A 285 9.49 -8.24 4.67
C THR A 285 9.45 -8.15 6.19
N ILE A 286 10.15 -9.05 6.88
CA ILE A 286 10.11 -9.19 8.34
C ILE A 286 10.66 -7.96 9.05
N GLY A 287 11.79 -7.40 8.56
CA GLY A 287 12.39 -6.19 9.13
C GLY A 287 11.46 -4.98 9.04
N ALA A 288 10.89 -4.75 7.85
CA ALA A 288 9.90 -3.69 7.63
C ALA A 288 8.65 -3.90 8.52
N GLY A 289 8.15 -5.13 8.62
CA GLY A 289 7.00 -5.46 9.47
C GLY A 289 7.24 -5.17 10.95
N ILE A 290 8.43 -5.51 11.48
CA ILE A 290 8.78 -5.22 12.88
C ILE A 290 8.82 -3.70 13.12
N VAL A 291 9.48 -2.95 12.23
CA VAL A 291 9.56 -1.48 12.35
C VAL A 291 8.19 -0.85 12.26
N ALA A 292 7.36 -1.26 11.29
CA ALA A 292 6.00 -0.77 11.11
C ALA A 292 5.12 -1.11 12.32
N PHE A 293 5.19 -2.33 12.85
CA PHE A 293 4.43 -2.74 14.04
C PHE A 293 4.73 -1.86 15.25
N PHE A 294 6.01 -1.64 15.55
CA PHE A 294 6.39 -0.78 16.69
C PHE A 294 6.03 0.68 16.46
N LEU A 295 6.14 1.19 15.24
CA LEU A 295 5.72 2.55 14.92
C LEU A 295 4.20 2.70 15.10
N MET A 296 3.40 1.79 14.54
CA MET A 296 1.94 1.75 14.71
C MET A 296 1.54 1.68 16.19
N ALA A 297 2.17 0.80 16.97
CA ALA A 297 1.91 0.66 18.40
C ALA A 297 2.27 1.93 19.18
N LEU A 298 3.42 2.55 18.86
CA LEU A 298 3.85 3.81 19.45
C LEU A 298 2.84 4.92 19.15
N THR A 299 2.45 5.09 17.90
CA THR A 299 1.48 6.11 17.49
C THR A 299 0.11 5.88 18.12
N ILE A 300 -0.39 4.64 18.16
CA ILE A 300 -1.67 4.32 18.82
C ILE A 300 -1.61 4.67 20.31
N TYR A 301 -0.52 4.31 20.98
CA TYR A 301 -0.39 4.54 22.41
C TYR A 301 -0.16 6.02 22.76
N SER A 302 0.62 6.75 21.95
CA SER A 302 1.02 8.14 22.22
C SER A 302 -0.19 9.07 22.34
N TYR A 303 -1.09 9.07 21.34
CA TYR A 303 -2.26 9.96 21.37
C TYR A 303 -3.27 9.53 22.45
N GLN A 304 -3.40 8.22 22.72
CA GLN A 304 -4.26 7.71 23.78
C GLN A 304 -3.74 8.06 25.17
N HIS A 305 -2.41 8.12 25.34
CA HIS A 305 -1.78 8.54 26.58
C HIS A 305 -2.15 9.99 26.91
N LEU A 306 -1.87 10.93 26.00
CA LEU A 306 -2.09 12.35 26.26
C LEU A 306 -3.57 12.71 26.36
N PHE A 307 -4.36 12.38 25.34
CA PHE A 307 -5.74 12.85 25.23
C PHE A 307 -6.76 11.91 25.87
N GLY A 308 -6.44 10.62 26.02
CA GLY A 308 -7.37 9.61 26.50
C GLY A 308 -8.38 9.17 25.44
N ALA A 309 -8.77 7.89 25.47
CA ALA A 309 -9.73 7.32 24.53
C ALA A 309 -11.12 8.01 24.61
N GLU A 310 -11.50 8.50 25.78
CA GLU A 310 -12.77 9.23 25.97
C GLU A 310 -12.81 10.52 25.16
N PHE A 311 -11.79 11.38 25.29
CA PHE A 311 -11.78 12.65 24.57
C PHE A 311 -11.72 12.43 23.05
N ILE A 312 -10.90 11.49 22.58
CA ILE A 312 -10.80 11.16 21.16
C ILE A 312 -12.13 10.63 20.62
N SER A 313 -12.80 9.74 21.37
CA SER A 313 -14.14 9.25 21.02
C SER A 313 -15.15 10.40 20.93
N ARG A 314 -15.15 11.31 21.90
CA ARG A 314 -16.03 12.49 21.93
C ARG A 314 -15.75 13.45 20.77
N LEU A 315 -14.49 13.73 20.50
CA LEU A 315 -14.05 14.60 19.41
C LEU A 315 -14.49 14.01 18.06
N GLY A 316 -14.28 12.70 17.84
CA GLY A 316 -14.77 12.00 16.66
C GLY A 316 -16.30 12.09 16.52
N TYR A 317 -17.03 11.94 17.62
CA TYR A 317 -18.50 12.02 17.65
C TYR A 317 -19.07 13.37 17.21
N VAL A 318 -18.33 14.47 17.42
CA VAL A 318 -18.76 15.83 17.05
C VAL A 318 -17.92 16.47 15.95
N SER A 319 -16.96 15.74 15.38
CA SER A 319 -15.97 16.20 14.38
C SER A 319 -16.60 17.02 13.25
N SER A 320 -17.66 16.48 12.63
CA SER A 320 -18.43 17.13 11.55
C SER A 320 -19.11 18.43 11.98
N SER A 321 -19.42 18.58 13.26
CA SER A 321 -20.14 19.74 13.81
C SER A 321 -19.20 20.89 14.15
N VAL A 322 -17.96 20.57 14.48
CA VAL A 322 -16.91 21.55 14.81
C VAL A 322 -15.96 21.80 13.64
N GLY A 323 -16.08 21.03 12.56
CA GLY A 323 -15.21 21.15 11.38
C GLY A 323 -13.76 20.75 11.65
N ILE A 324 -13.55 19.77 12.54
CA ILE A 324 -12.23 19.28 12.93
C ILE A 324 -12.16 17.79 12.65
N THR A 325 -11.16 17.37 11.88
CA THR A 325 -10.89 15.95 11.61
C THR A 325 -9.84 15.41 12.58
N PRO A 326 -10.19 14.48 13.49
CA PRO A 326 -9.22 13.87 14.40
C PRO A 326 -8.15 13.12 13.62
N SER A 327 -6.89 13.45 13.86
CA SER A 327 -5.75 12.85 13.18
C SER A 327 -4.47 13.04 13.99
N ILE A 328 -3.45 12.22 13.72
CA ILE A 328 -2.13 12.34 14.37
C ILE A 328 -1.47 13.69 14.10
N PRO A 329 -1.46 14.25 12.87
CA PRO A 329 -0.95 15.60 12.64
C PRO A 329 -1.65 16.65 13.51
N LEU A 330 -2.97 16.60 13.65
CA LEU A 330 -3.71 17.54 14.49
C LEU A 330 -3.33 17.39 15.97
N LEU A 331 -3.43 16.17 16.50
CA LEU A 331 -3.19 15.90 17.93
C LEU A 331 -1.73 16.18 18.31
N GLY A 332 -0.78 15.82 17.44
CA GLY A 332 0.63 16.13 17.60
C GLY A 332 0.92 17.63 17.54
N ALA A 333 0.26 18.38 16.65
CA ALA A 333 0.40 19.84 16.60
C ALA A 333 -0.16 20.52 17.86
N VAL A 334 -1.25 20.01 18.43
CA VAL A 334 -1.77 20.46 19.73
C VAL A 334 -0.78 20.17 20.86
N ALA A 335 -0.19 18.96 20.88
CA ALA A 335 0.82 18.59 21.85
C ALA A 335 2.07 19.49 21.76
N LEU A 336 2.44 19.90 20.55
CA LEU A 336 3.54 20.82 20.27
C LEU A 336 3.15 22.31 20.31
N SER A 337 1.97 22.67 20.78
CA SER A 337 1.49 24.06 20.72
C SER A 337 2.36 25.07 21.50
N THR A 338 3.18 24.59 22.43
CA THR A 338 4.20 25.37 23.16
C THR A 338 5.52 25.55 22.37
N PHE A 339 5.71 24.79 21.29
CA PHE A 339 6.84 24.83 20.36
C PHE A 339 6.36 25.22 18.96
N PRO A 340 6.02 26.50 18.71
CA PRO A 340 5.29 26.93 17.52
C PRO A 340 5.99 26.57 16.21
N VAL A 341 7.32 26.60 16.16
CA VAL A 341 8.08 26.21 14.95
C VAL A 341 7.84 24.75 14.57
N LEU A 342 7.86 23.83 15.55
CA LEU A 342 7.64 22.41 15.30
C LEU A 342 6.18 22.12 14.98
N ALA A 343 5.24 22.77 15.67
CA ALA A 343 3.82 22.65 15.37
C ALA A 343 3.46 23.19 13.97
N ILE A 344 4.09 24.28 13.52
CA ILE A 344 3.99 24.77 12.14
C ILE A 344 4.62 23.77 11.16
N ALA A 345 5.74 23.13 11.52
CA ALA A 345 6.41 22.17 10.65
C ALA A 345 5.52 20.95 10.34
N VAL A 346 4.65 20.54 11.27
CA VAL A 346 3.57 19.55 11.01
C VAL A 346 2.77 19.94 9.77
N GLY A 347 2.44 21.24 9.69
CA GLY A 347 1.72 21.88 8.61
C GLY A 347 2.35 21.78 7.21
N PHE A 348 3.67 21.57 7.14
CA PHE A 348 4.42 21.58 5.88
C PHE A 348 5.07 20.24 5.54
N ILE A 349 5.15 19.30 6.49
CA ILE A 349 5.91 18.06 6.32
C ILE A 349 4.99 16.84 6.31
N MET A 350 3.92 16.81 7.11
CA MET A 350 3.11 15.59 7.27
C MET A 350 2.32 15.21 6.01
N PHE A 351 2.03 16.14 5.11
CA PHE A 351 1.41 15.83 3.82
C PHE A 351 2.32 14.95 2.92
N LEU A 352 3.64 14.95 3.16
CA LEU A 352 4.57 14.09 2.43
C LEU A 352 4.37 12.59 2.75
N PHE A 353 3.82 12.26 3.92
CA PHE A 353 3.66 10.88 4.36
C PHE A 353 2.75 10.03 3.46
N PRO A 354 1.55 10.48 3.05
CA PRO A 354 0.77 9.76 2.05
C PRO A 354 1.33 9.93 0.63
N ILE A 355 1.75 11.14 0.25
CA ILE A 355 2.05 11.43 -1.16
C ILE A 355 3.35 10.76 -1.65
N LYS A 356 4.29 10.46 -0.74
CA LYS A 356 5.52 9.74 -1.08
C LYS A 356 5.25 8.35 -1.63
N ASP A 357 4.10 7.73 -1.34
CA ASP A 357 3.76 6.35 -1.72
C ASP A 357 3.73 6.16 -3.24
N ILE A 358 3.58 7.25 -4.00
CA ILE A 358 3.68 7.29 -5.46
C ILE A 358 5.07 6.82 -5.93
N LEU A 359 6.15 7.27 -5.29
CA LEU A 359 7.52 6.93 -5.68
C LEU A 359 7.78 5.40 -5.67
N PRO A 360 7.64 4.68 -4.54
CA PRO A 360 7.83 3.24 -4.54
C PRO A 360 6.81 2.53 -5.44
N SER A 361 5.60 3.07 -5.59
CA SER A 361 4.53 2.43 -6.34
C SER A 361 4.73 2.47 -7.86
N VAL A 362 5.19 3.58 -8.43
CA VAL A 362 5.55 3.64 -9.86
C VAL A 362 6.60 2.58 -10.18
N ILE A 363 7.59 2.41 -9.30
CA ILE A 363 8.62 1.38 -9.40
C ILE A 363 7.99 -0.01 -9.35
N ALA A 364 7.27 -0.37 -8.28
CA ALA A 364 6.75 -1.73 -8.11
C ALA A 364 5.73 -2.10 -9.19
N GLN A 365 4.78 -1.21 -9.50
CA GLN A 365 3.70 -1.50 -10.44
C GLN A 365 4.18 -1.61 -11.88
N SER A 366 5.24 -0.89 -12.26
CA SER A 366 5.84 -1.10 -13.57
C SER A 366 6.37 -2.54 -13.76
N ARG A 367 6.81 -3.22 -12.70
CA ARG A 367 7.33 -4.60 -12.79
C ARG A 367 6.23 -5.61 -13.10
N GLN A 368 4.99 -5.33 -12.69
CA GLN A 368 3.84 -6.21 -12.98
C GLN A 368 3.58 -6.29 -14.49
N ILE A 369 3.41 -5.14 -15.15
CA ILE A 369 3.17 -5.08 -16.60
C ILE A 369 4.42 -5.41 -17.41
N PHE A 370 5.61 -5.10 -16.89
CA PHE A 370 6.87 -5.52 -17.51
C PHE A 370 6.99 -7.05 -17.55
N ALA A 371 6.71 -7.75 -16.45
CA ALA A 371 6.83 -9.20 -16.38
C ALA A 371 5.78 -9.91 -17.24
N ALA A 372 4.52 -9.45 -17.23
CA ALA A 372 3.49 -9.98 -18.12
C ALA A 372 3.81 -9.72 -19.60
N SER A 373 4.42 -8.56 -19.91
CA SER A 373 4.90 -8.30 -21.27
C SER A 373 6.08 -9.20 -21.65
N PHE A 374 6.99 -9.49 -20.73
CA PHE A 374 8.12 -10.39 -20.97
C PHE A 374 7.69 -11.82 -21.36
N ASP A 375 6.55 -12.28 -20.80
CA ASP A 375 5.85 -13.52 -21.18
C ASP A 375 5.00 -13.40 -22.46
N ARG A 376 5.10 -12.28 -23.20
CA ARG A 376 4.35 -11.96 -24.43
C ARG A 376 2.83 -11.78 -24.24
N LEU A 377 2.36 -11.63 -23.01
CA LEU A 377 0.94 -11.45 -22.69
C LEU A 377 0.51 -9.98 -22.66
N LEU A 378 1.44 -9.06 -22.94
CA LEU A 378 1.20 -7.62 -23.13
C LEU A 378 2.11 -7.06 -24.25
N PRO A 379 1.87 -5.84 -24.77
CA PRO A 379 2.68 -5.27 -25.85
C PRO A 379 4.18 -5.19 -25.51
N GLU A 380 5.03 -5.75 -26.38
CA GLU A 380 6.49 -5.87 -26.20
C GLU A 380 7.18 -4.56 -25.80
N LYS A 381 6.66 -3.41 -26.23
CA LYS A 381 7.20 -2.07 -25.90
C LYS A 381 7.34 -1.85 -24.38
N LEU A 382 6.53 -2.51 -23.55
CA LEU A 382 6.62 -2.43 -22.09
C LEU A 382 7.94 -2.99 -21.54
N THR A 383 8.62 -3.87 -22.28
CA THR A 383 9.94 -4.40 -21.93
C THR A 383 11.10 -3.49 -22.33
N TYR A 384 10.82 -2.29 -22.85
CA TYR A 384 11.87 -1.34 -23.19
C TYR A 384 12.51 -0.75 -21.94
N VAL A 385 13.82 -0.99 -21.80
CA VAL A 385 14.65 -0.50 -20.69
C VAL A 385 15.58 0.60 -21.22
N SER A 386 15.61 1.73 -20.54
CA SER A 386 16.49 2.85 -20.87
C SER A 386 17.96 2.51 -20.56
N LYS A 387 18.90 3.37 -21.02
CA LYS A 387 20.33 3.24 -20.70
C LYS A 387 20.62 3.20 -19.18
N ASN A 388 19.72 3.74 -18.36
CA ASN A 388 19.86 3.79 -16.91
C ASN A 388 19.22 2.59 -16.20
N GLY A 389 18.76 1.57 -16.94
CA GLY A 389 18.14 0.36 -16.36
C GLY A 389 16.71 0.59 -15.87
N ILE A 390 15.99 1.55 -16.46
CA ILE A 390 14.62 1.93 -16.05
C ILE A 390 13.62 1.56 -17.16
N PRO A 391 12.52 0.85 -16.86
CA PRO A 391 11.51 0.49 -17.84
C PRO A 391 10.56 1.68 -18.11
N ILE A 392 11.06 2.69 -18.84
CA ILE A 392 10.42 4.00 -18.98
C ILE A 392 8.99 3.95 -19.54
N ILE A 393 8.71 3.01 -20.45
CA ILE A 393 7.36 2.87 -21.03
C ILE A 393 6.39 2.32 -19.97
N SER A 394 6.81 1.33 -19.20
CA SER A 394 6.01 0.81 -18.09
C SER A 394 5.80 1.85 -17.00
N TYR A 395 6.79 2.72 -16.72
CA TYR A 395 6.64 3.85 -15.79
C TYR A 395 5.58 4.83 -16.31
N ALA A 396 5.69 5.22 -17.57
CA ALA A 396 4.76 6.17 -18.18
C ALA A 396 3.32 5.64 -18.21
N ILE A 397 3.11 4.36 -18.54
CA ILE A 397 1.76 3.77 -18.53
C ILE A 397 1.20 3.71 -17.11
N THR A 398 1.98 3.20 -16.14
CA THR A 398 1.56 3.17 -14.73
C THR A 398 1.19 4.57 -14.21
N ALA A 399 2.04 5.58 -14.45
CA ALA A 399 1.78 6.95 -14.04
C ALA A 399 0.54 7.55 -14.73
N THR A 400 0.32 7.23 -16.00
CA THR A 400 -0.88 7.67 -16.73
C THR A 400 -2.14 7.08 -16.11
N VAL A 401 -2.14 5.80 -15.75
CA VAL A 401 -3.29 5.16 -15.09
C VAL A 401 -3.51 5.78 -13.71
N ILE A 402 -2.46 6.02 -12.92
CA ILE A 402 -2.56 6.72 -11.63
C ILE A 402 -3.19 8.12 -11.82
N VAL A 403 -2.75 8.90 -12.80
CA VAL A 403 -3.31 10.23 -13.08
C VAL A 403 -4.80 10.16 -13.47
N ILE A 404 -5.18 9.18 -14.29
CA ILE A 404 -6.60 8.94 -14.60
C ILE A 404 -7.35 8.56 -13.33
N SER A 405 -6.78 7.73 -12.47
CA SER A 405 -7.36 7.34 -11.19
C SER A 405 -7.58 8.54 -10.27
N ILE A 406 -6.65 9.49 -10.17
CA ILE A 406 -6.84 10.74 -9.38
C ILE A 406 -8.13 11.45 -9.80
N LEU A 407 -8.37 11.56 -11.11
CA LEU A 407 -9.60 12.19 -11.60
C LEU A 407 -10.82 11.36 -11.19
N MET A 408 -10.78 10.05 -11.42
CA MET A 408 -11.91 9.16 -11.17
C MET A 408 -12.32 9.07 -9.70
N VAL A 409 -11.36 9.06 -8.77
CA VAL A 409 -11.63 8.97 -7.32
C VAL A 409 -12.03 10.31 -6.71
N SER A 410 -11.69 11.42 -7.37
CA SER A 410 -12.07 12.75 -6.89
C SER A 410 -13.60 12.93 -6.89
N PRO A 411 -14.13 13.81 -6.01
CA PRO A 411 -15.55 14.17 -6.01
C PRO A 411 -16.08 14.77 -7.32
N LEU A 412 -15.21 15.04 -8.30
CA LEU A 412 -15.59 15.56 -9.62
C LEU A 412 -16.13 14.47 -10.56
N PHE A 413 -15.91 13.20 -10.25
CA PHE A 413 -16.23 12.05 -11.11
C PHE A 413 -16.89 10.91 -10.33
N PRO A 414 -17.56 9.97 -11.02
CA PRO A 414 -18.52 9.06 -10.39
C PRO A 414 -17.91 7.86 -9.64
N LEU A 415 -16.60 7.65 -9.69
CA LEU A 415 -15.98 6.48 -9.05
C LEU A 415 -15.89 6.66 -7.53
N GLY A 416 -15.42 7.83 -7.05
CA GLY A 416 -15.37 8.15 -5.63
C GLY A 416 -14.33 7.36 -4.82
N LEU A 417 -13.97 7.87 -3.63
CA LEU A 417 -12.88 7.33 -2.80
C LEU A 417 -13.16 5.90 -2.29
N TYR A 418 -14.39 5.62 -1.85
CA TYR A 418 -14.74 4.31 -1.27
C TYR A 418 -14.63 3.17 -2.28
N VAL A 419 -15.08 3.38 -3.51
CA VAL A 419 -15.02 2.36 -4.58
C VAL A 419 -13.57 2.01 -4.93
N ALA A 420 -12.67 2.99 -4.89
CA ALA A 420 -11.25 2.79 -5.13
C ALA A 420 -10.61 1.90 -4.06
N THR A 421 -10.87 2.21 -2.79
CA THR A 421 -10.40 1.43 -1.63
C THR A 421 -10.92 0.00 -1.66
N ASP A 422 -12.22 -0.18 -1.95
CA ASP A 422 -12.83 -1.51 -2.00
C ASP A 422 -12.29 -2.36 -3.16
N LEU A 423 -12.16 -1.78 -4.35
CA LEU A 423 -11.56 -2.44 -5.51
C LEU A 423 -10.14 -2.89 -5.23
N PHE A 424 -9.34 -2.02 -4.59
CA PHE A 424 -7.98 -2.34 -4.17
C PHE A 424 -7.95 -3.48 -3.16
N SER A 425 -8.78 -3.43 -2.10
CA SER A 425 -8.86 -4.46 -1.07
C SER A 425 -9.22 -5.82 -1.66
N ILE A 426 -10.16 -5.86 -2.62
CA ILE A 426 -10.52 -7.09 -3.33
C ILE A 426 -9.34 -7.58 -4.17
N ALA A 427 -8.70 -6.71 -4.95
CA ALA A 427 -7.55 -7.09 -5.78
C ALA A 427 -6.36 -7.62 -4.96
N LEU A 428 -6.03 -6.94 -3.86
CA LEU A 428 -5.01 -7.35 -2.90
C LEU A 428 -5.37 -8.68 -2.23
N GLY A 429 -6.62 -8.84 -1.77
CA GLY A 429 -7.09 -10.08 -1.16
C GLY A 429 -6.93 -11.27 -2.11
N PHE A 430 -7.31 -11.11 -3.38
CA PHE A 430 -7.09 -12.14 -4.41
C PHE A 430 -5.61 -12.45 -4.61
N LEU A 431 -4.75 -11.43 -4.75
CA LEU A 431 -3.30 -11.64 -4.87
C LEU A 431 -2.75 -12.46 -3.70
N GLN A 432 -3.12 -12.11 -2.48
CA GLN A 432 -2.59 -12.75 -1.28
C GLN A 432 -3.13 -14.16 -1.08
N ILE A 433 -4.41 -14.40 -1.35
CA ILE A 433 -4.99 -15.74 -1.34
C ILE A 433 -4.25 -16.65 -2.33
N PHE A 434 -4.04 -16.21 -3.57
CA PHE A 434 -3.35 -17.03 -4.57
C PHE A 434 -1.85 -17.16 -4.31
N THR A 435 -1.21 -16.16 -3.70
CA THR A 435 0.18 -16.27 -3.23
C THR A 435 0.29 -17.28 -2.09
N ALA A 436 -0.67 -17.30 -1.17
CA ALA A 436 -0.74 -18.25 -0.06
C ALA A 436 -0.98 -19.69 -0.56
N ILE A 437 -1.90 -19.88 -1.51
CA ILE A 437 -2.11 -21.18 -2.18
C ILE A 437 -0.84 -21.63 -2.91
N THR A 438 -0.16 -20.70 -3.58
CA THR A 438 1.14 -20.97 -4.23
C THR A 438 2.18 -21.47 -3.23
N ALA A 439 2.25 -20.88 -2.04
CA ALA A 439 3.14 -21.30 -0.98
C ALA A 439 2.82 -22.70 -0.44
N ILE A 440 1.53 -23.00 -0.25
CA ILE A 440 1.05 -24.33 0.18
C ILE A 440 1.42 -25.40 -0.85
N GLN A 441 1.23 -25.08 -2.14
CA GLN A 441 1.44 -25.99 -3.25
C GLN A 441 2.91 -26.15 -3.65
N PHE A 442 3.78 -25.19 -3.30
CA PHE A 442 5.18 -25.16 -3.72
C PHE A 442 5.98 -26.45 -3.42
N PRO A 443 5.95 -27.02 -2.20
CA PRO A 443 6.67 -28.25 -1.88
C PRO A 443 6.21 -29.49 -2.67
N ILE A 444 4.97 -29.44 -3.19
CA ILE A 444 4.34 -30.54 -3.94
C ILE A 444 4.63 -30.38 -5.44
N SER A 445 4.25 -29.24 -6.01
CA SER A 445 4.39 -28.99 -7.46
C SER A 445 5.84 -28.80 -7.92
N LYS A 446 6.73 -28.34 -7.03
CA LYS A 446 8.15 -28.07 -7.32
C LYS A 446 9.05 -28.75 -6.30
N HIS A 447 8.80 -30.03 -6.03
CA HIS A 447 9.46 -30.79 -4.96
C HIS A 447 10.99 -30.73 -5.00
N GLU A 448 11.61 -30.91 -6.16
CA GLU A 448 13.08 -30.83 -6.31
C GLU A 448 13.64 -29.44 -5.97
N LEU A 449 12.93 -28.37 -6.35
CA LEU A 449 13.33 -27.00 -6.02
C LEU A 449 13.14 -26.71 -4.52
N TYR A 450 12.11 -27.29 -3.90
CA TYR A 450 11.88 -27.18 -2.46
C TYR A 450 12.96 -27.90 -1.64
N THR A 451 13.29 -29.15 -1.97
CA THR A 451 14.28 -29.94 -1.21
C THR A 451 15.68 -29.36 -1.31
N SER A 452 16.03 -28.78 -2.46
CA SER A 452 17.30 -28.06 -2.69
C SER A 452 17.31 -26.61 -2.18
N ALA A 453 16.17 -26.09 -1.70
CA ALA A 453 16.07 -24.70 -1.26
C ALA A 453 16.91 -24.43 0.01
N PRO A 454 17.42 -23.21 0.19
CA PRO A 454 18.17 -22.85 1.38
C PRO A 454 17.28 -22.81 2.62
N SER A 455 17.81 -23.25 3.77
CA SER A 455 17.16 -23.05 5.06
C SER A 455 16.92 -21.56 5.36
N PRO A 456 15.73 -21.17 5.85
CA PRO A 456 14.69 -22.03 6.42
C PRO A 456 13.57 -22.47 5.44
N VAL A 457 13.70 -22.25 4.14
CA VAL A 457 12.62 -22.54 3.16
C VAL A 457 12.24 -24.02 3.15
N ASN A 458 13.24 -24.90 3.23
CA ASN A 458 13.09 -26.37 3.23
C ASN A 458 12.88 -26.97 4.63
N LYS A 459 12.58 -26.16 5.65
CA LYS A 459 12.30 -26.67 7.00
C LYS A 459 10.89 -27.22 7.11
N GLU A 460 10.76 -28.24 7.95
CA GLU A 460 9.49 -28.86 8.30
C GLU A 460 9.25 -28.77 9.80
N ILE A 461 7.99 -28.65 10.19
CA ILE A 461 7.52 -28.73 11.58
C ILE A 461 6.54 -29.90 11.64
N PHE A 462 6.84 -30.90 12.46
CA PHE A 462 6.06 -32.15 12.56
C PHE A 462 5.80 -32.83 11.19
N GLY A 463 6.77 -32.76 10.26
CA GLY A 463 6.67 -33.34 8.91
C GLY A 463 5.85 -32.51 7.91
N ILE A 464 5.41 -31.29 8.28
CA ILE A 464 4.72 -30.37 7.38
C ILE A 464 5.69 -29.24 6.98
N PRO A 465 5.86 -28.95 5.68
CA PRO A 465 6.67 -27.82 5.21
C PRO A 465 6.27 -26.50 5.86
N LEU A 466 7.26 -25.79 6.43
CA LEU A 466 7.04 -24.51 7.10
C LEU A 466 6.37 -23.48 6.19
N ILE A 467 6.77 -23.45 4.91
CA ILE A 467 6.16 -22.57 3.91
C ILE A 467 4.66 -22.84 3.73
N SER A 468 4.22 -24.11 3.82
CA SER A 468 2.81 -24.48 3.71
C SER A 468 2.02 -24.11 4.97
N ILE A 469 2.62 -24.21 6.17
CA ILE A 469 1.99 -23.75 7.42
C ILE A 469 1.76 -22.24 7.38
N LEU A 470 2.80 -21.48 7.00
CA LEU A 470 2.72 -20.01 6.88
C LEU A 470 1.75 -19.60 5.77
N GLY A 471 1.74 -20.33 4.65
CA GLY A 471 0.74 -20.19 3.60
C GLY A 471 -0.69 -20.41 4.10
N ALA A 472 -0.93 -21.43 4.93
CA ALA A 472 -2.26 -21.69 5.48
C ALA A 472 -2.73 -20.58 6.44
N ILE A 473 -1.85 -20.08 7.31
CA ILE A 473 -2.15 -18.95 8.22
C ILE A 473 -2.47 -17.69 7.41
N SER A 474 -1.64 -17.39 6.41
CA SER A 474 -1.85 -16.29 5.46
C SER A 474 -3.20 -16.43 4.75
N LEU A 475 -3.52 -17.62 4.23
CA LEU A 475 -4.75 -17.89 3.49
C LEU A 475 -5.99 -17.63 4.36
N ILE A 476 -6.01 -18.14 5.59
CA ILE A 476 -7.15 -17.95 6.51
C ILE A 476 -7.35 -16.47 6.82
N GLY A 477 -6.28 -15.73 7.11
CA GLY A 477 -6.38 -14.31 7.40
C GLY A 477 -6.88 -13.48 6.22
N TRP A 478 -6.36 -13.72 5.02
CA TRP A 478 -6.79 -12.99 3.83
C TRP A 478 -8.20 -13.37 3.35
N ILE A 479 -8.65 -14.60 3.60
CA ILE A 479 -10.06 -14.96 3.40
C ILE A 479 -10.96 -14.16 4.36
N PHE A 480 -10.56 -14.02 5.63
CA PHE A 480 -11.32 -13.21 6.59
C PHE A 480 -11.39 -11.74 6.17
N ILE A 481 -10.26 -11.12 5.83
CA ILE A 481 -10.20 -9.72 5.38
C ILE A 481 -11.00 -9.51 4.09
N LEU A 482 -10.91 -10.45 3.13
CA LEU A 482 -11.65 -10.36 1.88
C LEU A 482 -13.15 -10.55 2.07
N ALA A 483 -13.57 -11.49 2.92
CA ALA A 483 -14.99 -11.72 3.22
C ALA A 483 -15.65 -10.47 3.83
N ASP A 484 -14.94 -9.79 4.73
CA ASP A 484 -15.41 -8.53 5.27
C ASP A 484 -15.45 -7.42 4.20
N SER A 485 -14.41 -7.31 3.37
CA SER A 485 -14.40 -6.33 2.27
C SER A 485 -15.63 -6.52 1.35
N PHE A 486 -15.98 -7.76 1.01
CA PHE A 486 -17.20 -8.05 0.26
C PHE A 486 -18.46 -7.67 1.04
N TYR A 487 -18.53 -7.95 2.33
CA TYR A 487 -19.66 -7.56 3.18
C TYR A 487 -19.82 -6.03 3.26
N GLY A 488 -18.72 -5.30 3.42
CA GLY A 488 -18.67 -3.83 3.41
C GLY A 488 -19.19 -3.27 2.09
N VAL A 489 -18.69 -3.78 0.96
CA VAL A 489 -19.18 -3.36 -0.36
C VAL A 489 -20.67 -3.65 -0.51
N MET A 490 -21.12 -4.87 -0.21
CA MET A 490 -22.51 -5.28 -0.39
C MET A 490 -23.50 -4.55 0.51
N SER A 491 -23.05 -4.09 1.69
CA SER A 491 -23.86 -3.30 2.62
C SER A 491 -23.82 -1.79 2.34
N SER A 492 -22.87 -1.33 1.53
CA SER A 492 -22.75 0.08 1.15
C SER A 492 -23.80 0.50 0.12
N LYS A 493 -24.15 1.80 0.11
CA LYS A 493 -25.07 2.38 -0.87
C LYS A 493 -24.53 2.34 -2.31
N VAL A 494 -23.21 2.23 -2.47
CA VAL A 494 -22.51 2.21 -3.76
C VAL A 494 -22.11 0.79 -4.19
N GLY A 495 -22.49 -0.24 -3.42
CA GLY A 495 -22.01 -1.60 -3.61
C GLY A 495 -22.30 -2.20 -4.98
N PHE A 496 -23.48 -1.89 -5.54
CA PHE A 496 -23.85 -2.34 -6.88
C PHE A 496 -22.95 -1.72 -7.96
N GLU A 497 -22.65 -0.43 -7.84
CA GLU A 497 -21.78 0.29 -8.78
C GLU A 497 -20.35 -0.27 -8.73
N VAL A 498 -19.82 -0.51 -7.53
CA VAL A 498 -18.50 -1.15 -7.30
C VAL A 498 -18.43 -2.50 -8.01
N MET A 499 -19.42 -3.37 -7.78
CA MET A 499 -19.45 -4.72 -8.34
C MET A 499 -19.62 -4.73 -9.86
N LEU A 500 -20.38 -3.78 -10.41
CA LEU A 500 -20.50 -3.60 -11.86
C LEU A 500 -19.17 -3.17 -12.47
N ILE A 501 -18.47 -2.21 -11.85
CA ILE A 501 -17.15 -1.76 -12.31
C ILE A 501 -16.12 -2.90 -12.25
N ILE A 502 -16.08 -3.65 -11.14
CA ILE A 502 -15.23 -4.85 -11.00
C ILE A 502 -15.53 -5.84 -12.13
N SER A 503 -16.81 -6.11 -12.40
CA SER A 503 -17.22 -7.06 -13.45
C SER A 503 -16.75 -6.61 -14.84
N ILE A 504 -16.85 -5.31 -15.15
CA ILE A 504 -16.34 -4.73 -16.40
C ILE A 504 -14.81 -4.86 -16.48
N ILE A 505 -14.09 -4.56 -15.40
CA ILE A 505 -12.63 -4.67 -15.34
C ILE A 505 -12.21 -6.14 -15.56
N VAL A 506 -12.80 -7.08 -14.84
CA VAL A 506 -12.52 -8.52 -14.97
C VAL A 506 -12.82 -9.00 -16.39
N GLY A 507 -13.95 -8.58 -16.97
CA GLY A 507 -14.29 -8.86 -18.37
C GLY A 507 -13.27 -8.30 -19.36
N ALA A 508 -12.80 -7.07 -19.16
CA ALA A 508 -11.77 -6.46 -20.00
C ALA A 508 -10.42 -7.18 -19.90
N ILE A 509 -10.00 -7.58 -18.70
CA ILE A 509 -8.77 -8.37 -18.50
C ILE A 509 -8.89 -9.72 -19.20
N PHE A 510 -10.06 -10.36 -19.14
CA PHE A 510 -10.32 -11.62 -19.83
C PHE A 510 -10.20 -11.49 -21.33
N LEU A 511 -10.84 -10.48 -21.92
CA LEU A 511 -10.75 -10.20 -23.35
C LEU A 511 -9.31 -9.91 -23.79
N LEU A 512 -8.55 -9.17 -22.97
CA LEU A 512 -7.14 -8.88 -23.24
C LEU A 512 -6.29 -10.15 -23.24
N TYR A 513 -6.47 -11.02 -22.23
CA TYR A 513 -5.79 -12.32 -22.19
C TYR A 513 -6.13 -13.18 -23.41
N SER A 514 -7.42 -13.29 -23.75
CA SER A 514 -7.88 -14.08 -24.91
C SER A 514 -7.29 -13.56 -26.22
N TYR A 515 -7.16 -12.24 -26.38
CA TYR A 515 -6.52 -11.63 -27.54
C TYR A 515 -5.05 -12.05 -27.67
N PHE A 516 -4.25 -11.88 -26.61
CA PHE A 516 -2.83 -12.25 -26.64
C PHE A 516 -2.61 -13.76 -26.79
N ASN A 517 -3.42 -14.57 -26.10
CA ASN A 517 -3.36 -16.03 -26.22
C ASN A 517 -3.70 -16.49 -27.65
N SER A 518 -4.73 -15.91 -28.28
CA SER A 518 -5.06 -16.19 -29.68
C SER A 518 -3.95 -15.77 -30.63
N LYS A 519 -3.33 -14.62 -30.39
CA LYS A 519 -2.19 -14.13 -31.19
C LYS A 519 -1.00 -15.09 -31.09
N LEU A 520 -0.61 -15.50 -29.88
CA LEU A 520 0.51 -16.42 -29.66
C LEU A 520 0.25 -17.81 -30.26
N SER A 521 -0.99 -18.30 -30.15
CA SER A 521 -1.40 -19.56 -30.78
C SER A 521 -1.26 -19.51 -32.30
N LYS A 522 -1.61 -18.38 -32.94
CA LYS A 522 -1.42 -18.16 -34.38
C LYS A 522 0.05 -18.06 -34.79
N GLU A 523 0.91 -17.61 -33.88
CA GLU A 523 2.37 -17.56 -34.05
C GLU A 523 3.06 -18.90 -33.72
N GLY A 524 2.31 -19.93 -33.32
CA GLY A 524 2.84 -21.26 -32.98
C GLY A 524 3.53 -21.33 -31.61
N ILE A 525 3.30 -20.35 -30.74
CA ILE A 525 3.89 -20.27 -29.40
C ILE A 525 2.87 -20.79 -28.37
N ASN A 526 3.23 -21.84 -27.64
CA ASN A 526 2.38 -22.37 -26.58
C ASN A 526 2.55 -21.57 -25.29
N VAL A 527 1.50 -20.85 -24.89
CA VAL A 527 1.46 -20.04 -23.67
C VAL A 527 1.68 -20.86 -22.41
N GLU A 528 1.25 -22.12 -22.38
CA GLU A 528 1.49 -22.99 -21.23
C GLU A 528 2.97 -23.31 -21.03
N LEU A 529 3.75 -23.37 -22.12
CA LEU A 529 5.19 -23.60 -22.03
C LEU A 529 5.90 -22.34 -21.52
N VAL A 530 5.58 -21.17 -22.08
CA VAL A 530 6.10 -19.87 -21.62
C VAL A 530 5.82 -19.69 -20.13
N GLY A 531 4.59 -19.99 -19.72
CA GLY A 531 4.14 -19.82 -18.36
C GLY A 531 4.59 -20.90 -17.36
N LYS A 532 5.30 -21.96 -17.79
CA LYS A 532 5.87 -22.98 -16.88
C LYS A 532 7.36 -22.79 -16.63
N GLU A 533 8.06 -22.08 -17.52
CA GLU A 533 9.49 -21.84 -17.42
C GLU A 533 9.83 -20.63 -16.56
N ILE A 534 10.81 -20.76 -15.67
CA ILE A 534 11.27 -19.64 -14.86
C ILE A 534 11.96 -18.61 -15.78
N PRO A 535 11.58 -17.32 -15.74
CA PRO A 535 12.18 -16.31 -16.60
C PRO A 535 13.72 -16.21 -16.44
N PRO A 536 14.46 -15.93 -17.52
CA PRO A 536 15.87 -15.57 -17.45
C PRO A 536 16.09 -14.30 -16.61
N ASP A 537 17.34 -14.09 -16.19
CA ASP A 537 17.74 -12.95 -15.32
C ASP A 537 17.58 -11.59 -16.00
#